data_AF-A0A0A9WPV2-F1
#
_entry.id   AF-A0A0A9WPV2-F1
#
_cell.length_a   1.000
_cell.length_b   1.000
_cell.length_c   1.000
_cell.angle_alpha   90.00
_cell.angle_beta   90.00
_cell.angle_gamma   90.00
#
_symmetry.space_group_name_H-M   'P 1'
#
loop_
_entity.id
_entity.type
_entity.pdbx_description
1 polymer ?
#
loop_
_entity_poly.entity_id
_entity_poly.type
_entity_poly.pdbx_seq_one_letter_code
_entity_poly.pdbx_strand_id
1 'polypeptide(L)'
;MKCIGYCPQFDACFDLLTVNEHLDYYAAVHGIALAERQALIDSLLHLFNLQPYVHATSRSLSGGNRRKLSVAIALLGAPQVVCLDEPSAGMDPIARRLL
;
A
#
# COMPACT_ATOMS: atom_id res chain seq x y z
N MET A 1 18.91 -8.37 4.88
CA MET A 1 17.75 -9.24 4.59
C MET A 1 16.60 -8.79 5.47
N LYS A 2 15.64 -8.01 4.94
CA LYS A 2 14.41 -7.65 5.63
C LYS A 2 13.32 -8.58 5.07
N CYS A 3 12.91 -9.59 5.83
CA CYS A 3 12.14 -10.73 5.31
C CYS A 3 10.63 -10.71 5.65
N ILE A 4 10.07 -9.61 6.20
CA ILE A 4 8.66 -9.56 6.60
C ILE A 4 8.09 -8.16 6.36
N GLY A 5 7.01 -8.06 5.57
CA GLY A 5 6.11 -6.91 5.51
C GLY A 5 4.87 -7.17 6.37
N TYR A 6 4.52 -6.25 7.27
CA TYR A 6 3.39 -6.39 8.20
C TYR A 6 2.30 -5.36 7.89
N CYS A 7 1.07 -5.83 7.66
CA CYS A 7 -0.10 -5.01 7.37
C CYS A 7 -1.09 -5.14 8.55
N PRO A 8 -1.15 -4.18 9.49
CA PRO A 8 -2.05 -4.27 10.64
C PRO A 8 -3.53 -4.24 10.23
N GLN A 9 -4.36 -4.98 10.97
CA GLN A 9 -5.78 -5.19 10.69
C GLN A 9 -6.66 -3.95 11.00
N PHE A 10 -6.18 -3.04 11.85
CA PHE A 10 -6.82 -1.75 12.13
C PHE A 10 -6.09 -0.64 11.37
N ASP A 11 -6.86 0.24 10.72
CA ASP A 11 -6.46 1.40 9.90
C ASP A 11 -5.18 2.12 10.41
N ALA A 12 -4.00 1.56 10.14
CA ALA A 12 -2.71 2.21 10.37
C ALA A 12 -2.38 3.21 9.24
N CYS A 13 -3.41 3.65 8.53
CA CYS A 13 -3.33 4.78 7.64
C CYS A 13 -3.51 6.04 8.49
N PHE A 14 -2.54 6.94 8.44
CA PHE A 14 -2.67 8.25 9.03
C PHE A 14 -3.79 9.00 8.29
N ASP A 15 -4.90 9.29 8.98
CA ASP A 15 -6.10 9.90 8.39
C ASP A 15 -5.83 11.19 7.60
N LEU A 16 -4.73 11.88 7.94
CA LEU A 16 -4.34 13.16 7.37
C LEU A 16 -3.40 13.04 6.17
N LEU A 17 -2.75 11.89 5.98
CA LEU A 17 -1.83 11.71 4.86
C LEU A 17 -2.59 11.29 3.60
N THR A 18 -2.16 11.83 2.47
CA THR A 18 -2.61 11.40 1.15
C THR A 18 -2.10 10.00 0.81
N VAL A 19 -2.69 9.36 -0.19
CA VAL A 19 -2.22 8.08 -0.73
C VAL A 19 -0.73 8.15 -1.10
N ASN A 20 -0.30 9.22 -1.77
CA ASN A 20 1.09 9.38 -2.18
C ASN A 20 2.04 9.55 -0.98
N GLU A 21 1.66 10.39 -0.01
CA GLU A 21 2.46 10.61 1.21
C GLU A 21 2.59 9.34 2.05
N HIS A 22 1.54 8.50 2.10
CA HIS A 22 1.65 7.20 2.75
C HIS A 22 2.71 6.33 2.08
N LEU A 23 2.65 6.18 0.75
CA LEU A 23 3.56 5.31 0.03
C LEU A 23 5.00 5.82 0.12
N ASP A 24 5.23 7.12 0.03
CA ASP A 24 6.57 7.70 0.21
C ASP A 24 7.09 7.56 1.66
N TYR A 25 6.24 7.82 2.65
CA TYR A 25 6.58 7.64 4.06
C TYR A 25 7.01 6.20 4.35
N TYR A 26 6.20 5.22 3.95
CA TYR A 26 6.55 3.82 4.16
C TYR A 26 7.76 3.40 3.32
N ALA A 27 7.90 3.88 2.08
CA ALA A 27 9.11 3.64 1.29
C ALA A 27 10.38 4.16 2.01
N ALA A 28 10.29 5.31 2.68
CA ALA A 28 11.36 5.84 3.51
C ALA A 28 11.67 4.94 4.71
N VAL A 29 10.65 4.48 5.45
CA VAL A 29 10.80 3.55 6.58
C VAL A 29 11.43 2.22 6.15
N HIS A 30 11.07 1.72 4.96
CA HIS A 30 11.66 0.51 4.40
C HIS A 30 13.12 0.70 3.94
N GLY A 31 13.59 1.95 3.79
CA GLY A 31 14.96 2.29 3.41
C GLY A 31 15.18 2.34 1.90
N ILE A 32 14.10 2.55 1.12
CA ILE A 32 14.16 2.64 -0.34
C ILE A 32 14.80 3.99 -0.71
N ALA A 33 15.77 3.95 -1.63
CA ALA A 33 16.51 5.14 -2.04
C ALA A 33 15.57 6.15 -2.71
N LEU A 34 15.73 7.45 -2.42
CA LEU A 34 14.87 8.52 -2.94
C LEU A 34 14.71 8.47 -4.48
N ALA A 35 15.78 8.12 -5.20
CA ALA A 35 15.77 7.98 -6.65
C ALA A 35 14.88 6.84 -7.18
N GLU A 36 14.62 5.82 -6.36
CA GLU A 36 13.83 4.64 -6.72
C GLU A 36 12.36 4.73 -6.26
N ARG A 37 12.08 5.61 -5.28
CA ARG A 37 10.74 5.70 -4.66
C ARG A 37 9.66 6.05 -5.65
N GLN A 38 9.86 7.08 -6.47
CA GLN A 38 8.80 7.56 -7.36
C GLN A 38 8.36 6.46 -8.34
N ALA A 39 9.31 5.77 -8.96
CA ALA A 39 9.01 4.68 -9.88
C ALA A 39 8.27 3.52 -9.20
N LEU A 40 8.64 3.18 -7.96
CA LEU A 40 7.96 2.15 -7.18
C LEU A 40 6.53 2.57 -6.79
N ILE A 41 6.38 3.81 -6.32
CA ILE A 41 5.09 4.40 -5.94
C ILE A 41 4.15 4.40 -7.14
N ASP A 42 4.61 4.89 -8.30
CA ASP A 42 3.82 4.92 -9.54
C ASP A 42 3.38 3.51 -9.97
N SER A 43 4.27 2.53 -9.84
CA SER A 43 3.97 1.12 -10.15
C SER A 43 2.90 0.55 -9.21
N LEU A 44 2.97 0.83 -7.91
CA LEU A 44 1.98 0.39 -6.93
C LEU A 44 0.63 1.08 -7.13
N LEU A 45 0.64 2.40 -7.39
CA LEU A 45 -0.57 3.15 -7.71
C LEU A 45 -1.28 2.55 -8.93
N HIS A 46 -0.52 2.16 -9.95
CA HIS A 46 -1.06 1.49 -11.13
C HIS A 46 -1.58 0.08 -10.84
N LEU A 47 -0.82 -0.73 -10.11
CA LEU A 47 -1.20 -2.10 -9.75
C LEU A 47 -2.53 -2.15 -8.98
N PHE A 48 -2.76 -1.18 -8.09
CA PHE A 48 -3.94 -1.12 -7.24
C PHE A 48 -5.05 -0.20 -7.76
N ASN A 49 -4.91 0.38 -8.96
CA ASN A 49 -5.87 1.36 -9.50
C ASN A 49 -6.14 2.53 -8.54
N LEU A 50 -5.09 3.06 -7.91
CA LEU A 50 -5.15 4.16 -6.95
C LEU A 50 -4.71 5.51 -7.53
N GLN A 51 -4.32 5.58 -8.80
CA GLN A 51 -3.90 6.85 -9.45
C GLN A 51 -4.93 7.99 -9.29
N PRO A 52 -6.25 7.75 -9.43
CA PRO A 52 -7.24 8.82 -9.25
C PRO A 52 -7.29 9.39 -7.82
N TYR A 53 -6.73 8.67 -6.86
CA TYR A 53 -6.79 8.98 -5.43
C TYR A 53 -5.43 9.42 -4.86
N VAL A 54 -4.42 9.67 -5.70
CA VAL A 54 -3.06 10.06 -5.30
C VAL A 54 -3.03 11.19 -4.27
N HIS A 55 -3.89 12.21 -4.46
CA HIS A 55 -3.99 13.38 -3.57
C HIS A 55 -5.14 13.27 -2.56
N ALA A 56 -5.89 12.17 -2.57
CA ALA A 56 -6.96 11.94 -1.60
C ALA A 56 -6.34 11.47 -0.28
N THR A 57 -6.85 11.99 0.84
CA THR A 57 -6.48 11.50 2.17
C THR A 57 -7.02 10.09 2.38
N SER A 58 -6.31 9.28 3.17
CA SER A 58 -6.76 7.92 3.51
C SER A 58 -8.18 7.89 4.09
N ARG A 59 -8.56 8.95 4.83
CA ARG A 59 -9.91 9.13 5.39
C ARG A 59 -11.01 9.27 4.34
N SER A 60 -10.74 9.90 3.20
CA SER A 60 -11.74 10.11 2.13
C SER A 60 -11.87 8.92 1.17
N LEU A 61 -11.00 7.92 1.29
CA LEU A 61 -11.09 6.68 0.53
C LEU A 61 -12.31 5.84 0.94
N SER A 62 -12.82 5.03 0.01
CA SER A 62 -13.73 3.94 0.36
C SER A 62 -12.97 2.87 1.17
N GLY A 63 -13.69 2.03 1.92
CA GLY A 63 -13.06 0.92 2.65
C GLY A 63 -12.24 -0.01 1.74
N GLY A 64 -12.72 -0.25 0.51
CA GLY A 64 -11.98 -1.02 -0.50
C GLY A 64 -10.68 -0.34 -0.93
N ASN A 65 -10.69 0.97 -1.19
CA ASN A 65 -9.48 1.71 -1.57
C ASN A 65 -8.49 1.85 -0.41
N ARG A 66 -8.96 1.97 0.85
CA ARG A 66 -8.09 1.87 2.04
C ARG A 66 -7.41 0.51 2.14
N ARG A 67 -8.15 -0.57 1.87
CA ARG A 67 -7.58 -1.93 1.84
C ARG A 67 -6.51 -2.06 0.75
N LYS A 68 -6.78 -1.57 -0.46
CA LYS A 68 -5.80 -1.54 -1.55
C LYS A 68 -4.53 -0.74 -1.17
N LEU A 69 -4.68 0.43 -0.55
CA LEU A 69 -3.55 1.21 -0.04
C LEU A 69 -2.75 0.41 1.01
N SER A 70 -3.44 -0.27 1.92
CA SER A 70 -2.80 -1.10 2.96
C SER A 70 -1.99 -2.25 2.36
N VAL A 71 -2.51 -2.91 1.31
CA VAL A 71 -1.78 -3.95 0.57
C VAL A 71 -0.61 -3.36 -0.21
N ALA A 72 -0.78 -2.19 -0.84
CA ALA A 72 0.30 -1.48 -1.52
C ALA A 72 1.45 -1.16 -0.57
N ILE A 73 1.14 -0.71 0.65
CA ILE A 73 2.12 -0.47 1.71
C ILE A 73 2.82 -1.78 2.11
N ALA A 74 2.09 -2.88 2.26
CA ALA A 74 2.66 -4.17 2.63
C ALA A 74 3.63 -4.74 1.57
N LEU A 75 3.46 -4.34 0.30
CA LEU A 75 4.33 -4.72 -0.81
C LEU A 75 5.53 -3.78 -0.99
N LEU A 76 5.59 -2.64 -0.28
CA LEU A 76 6.75 -1.76 -0.31
C LEU A 76 8.00 -2.50 0.19
N GLY A 77 9.09 -2.37 -0.56
CA GLY A 77 10.37 -3.00 -0.23
C GLY A 77 10.50 -4.45 -0.69
N ALA A 78 9.58 -4.94 -1.55
CA ALA A 78 9.61 -6.27 -2.16
C ALA A 78 9.91 -7.41 -1.16
N PRO A 79 9.15 -7.51 -0.06
CA PRO A 79 9.36 -8.59 0.90
C PRO A 79 9.08 -9.94 0.22
N GLN A 80 9.90 -10.95 0.52
CA GLN A 80 9.74 -12.31 -0.02
C GLN A 80 8.44 -12.98 0.46
N VAL A 81 7.85 -12.48 1.56
CA VAL A 81 6.60 -12.97 2.15
C VAL A 81 5.81 -11.77 2.69
N VAL A 82 4.54 -11.66 2.31
CA VAL A 82 3.58 -10.70 2.87
C VAL A 82 2.55 -11.48 3.69
N CYS A 83 2.45 -11.19 4.98
CA CYS A 83 1.37 -11.71 5.83
C CYS A 83 0.20 -10.71 5.80
N LEU A 84 -0.87 -11.06 5.09
CA LEU A 84 -2.13 -10.32 5.10
C LEU A 84 -3.08 -10.97 6.11
N ASP A 85 -3.44 -10.25 7.17
CA ASP A 85 -4.46 -10.72 8.11
C ASP A 85 -5.86 -10.47 7.49
N GLU A 86 -6.56 -11.56 7.16
CA GLU A 86 -7.87 -11.62 6.49
C GLU A 86 -8.00 -10.92 5.11
N PRO A 87 -7.42 -11.43 4.01
CA PRO A 87 -7.54 -10.81 2.68
C PRO A 87 -8.96 -10.86 2.07
N SER A 88 -9.90 -11.59 2.67
CA SER A 88 -11.23 -11.91 2.11
C SER A 88 -12.30 -10.82 2.30
N ALA A 89 -12.15 -9.89 3.26
CA ALA A 89 -13.11 -8.81 3.45
C ALA A 89 -12.78 -7.60 2.55
N GLY A 90 -13.42 -7.52 1.37
CA GLY A 90 -13.45 -6.30 0.55
C GLY A 90 -12.36 -6.13 -0.51
N MET A 91 -11.57 -7.17 -0.81
CA MET A 91 -10.67 -7.18 -1.97
C MET A 91 -11.38 -7.69 -3.24
N ASP A 92 -11.23 -6.94 -4.33
CA ASP A 92 -11.67 -7.31 -5.67
C ASP A 92 -11.03 -8.66 -6.08
N PRO A 93 -11.78 -9.61 -6.67
CA PRO A 93 -11.27 -10.93 -7.09
C PRO A 93 -9.97 -10.89 -7.90
N ILE A 94 -9.71 -9.80 -8.63
CA ILE A 94 -8.52 -9.64 -9.47
C ILE A 94 -7.25 -9.52 -8.64
N ALA A 95 -7.29 -8.81 -7.50
CA ALA A 95 -6.15 -8.65 -6.61
C ALA A 95 -5.75 -9.97 -5.92
N ARG A 96 -6.69 -10.92 -5.81
CA ARG A 96 -6.50 -12.24 -5.19
C ARG A 96 -5.64 -13.19 -6.05
N ARG A 97 -5.55 -12.96 -7.37
CA ARG A 97 -4.84 -13.86 -8.30
C ARG A 97 -3.36 -13.52 -8.48
N LEU A 98 -2.90 -12.41 -7.91
CA LEU A 98 -1.52 -11.92 -8.00
C LEU A 98 -0.67 -12.27 -6.76
N LEU A 99 -1.27 -12.95 -5.77
CA LEU A 99 -0.59 -13.60 -4.64
C LEU A 99 -0.41 -15.10 -4.95
#